data_AF-A0A6G3TIL5-F1
#
_entry.id   AF-A0A6G3TIL5-F1
#
_cell.length_a   1.000
_cell.length_b   1.000
_cell.length_c   1.000
_cell.angle_alpha   90.00
_cell.angle_beta   90.00
_cell.angle_gamma   90.00
#
_symmetry.space_group_name_H-M   'P 1'
#
loop_
_entity.id
_entity.type
_entity.pdbx_description
1 polymer ?
#
loop_
_entity_poly.entity_id
_entity_poly.type
_entity_poly.pdbx_seq_one_letter_code
_entity_poly.pdbx_strand_id
1 'polypeptide(L)' 'MQTREVDATAVQTLLAAAVAAPSVHNTQPWRFGLDADSRTIEVHADHARWLPAADPGRRAQHLSVGAAVLNLRL' A
#
# COMPACT_ATOMS: atom_id res chain seq x y z
N MET A 1 -24.89 0.38 -0.63
CA MET A 1 -23.80 1.03 -1.37
C MET A 1 -23.52 0.14 -2.57
N GLN A 2 -23.72 0.61 -3.81
CA GLN A 2 -23.37 -0.19 -4.98
C GLN A 2 -21.86 -0.10 -5.20
N THR A 3 -21.16 -1.23 -5.07
CA THR A 3 -19.75 -1.32 -5.42
C THR A 3 -19.66 -1.27 -6.94
N ARG A 4 -19.06 -0.21 -7.49
CA ARG A 4 -18.77 -0.16 -8.93
C ARG A 4 -17.87 -1.36 -9.27
N GLU A 5 -18.04 -1.92 -10.46
CA GLU A 5 -17.12 -2.93 -10.94
C GLU A 5 -15.70 -2.36 -10.97
N VAL A 6 -14.75 -3.11 -10.40
CA VAL A 6 -13.33 -2.75 -10.36
C VAL A 6 -12.71 -3.33 -11.62
N ASP A 7 -12.50 -2.48 -12.63
CA ASP A 7 -11.76 -2.84 -13.84
C ASP A 7 -10.27 -2.50 -13.70
N ALA A 8 -9.47 -2.83 -14.73
CA ALA A 8 -8.03 -2.58 -14.70
C ALA A 8 -7.68 -1.09 -14.52
N THR A 9 -8.49 -0.19 -15.07
CA THR A 9 -8.28 1.27 -14.94
C THR A 9 -8.53 1.73 -13.51
N ALA A 10 -9.58 1.22 -12.87
CA ALA A 10 -9.85 1.46 -11.46
C ALA A 10 -8.69 0.94 -10.60
N VAL A 11 -8.20 -0.28 -10.83
CA VAL A 11 -7.05 -0.82 -10.09
C VAL A 11 -5.81 0.06 -10.25
N GLN A 12 -5.49 0.51 -11.47
CA GLN A 12 -4.35 1.40 -11.71
C GLN A 12 -4.49 2.72 -10.96
N THR A 13 -5.69 3.29 -10.92
CA THR A 13 -5.97 4.55 -10.20
C THR A 13 -5.77 4.38 -8.70
N LEU A 14 -6.29 3.29 -8.13
CA LEU A 14 -6.14 2.96 -6.70
C LEU A 14 -4.67 2.73 -6.33
N LEU A 15 -3.92 2.00 -7.17
CA LEU A 15 -2.50 1.78 -6.95
C LEU A 15 -1.70 3.08 -7.06
N ALA A 16 -2.01 3.94 -8.03
CA ALA A 16 -1.38 5.26 -8.18
C ALA A 16 -1.60 6.14 -6.94
N ALA A 17 -2.81 6.12 -6.36
CA ALA A 17 -3.09 6.80 -5.10
C ALA A 17 -2.25 6.20 -3.95
N ALA A 18 -2.19 4.87 -3.85
CA ALA A 18 -1.45 4.18 -2.80
C ALA A 18 0.06 4.48 -2.84
N VAL A 19 0.70 4.45 -4.03
CA VAL A 19 2.14 4.76 -4.15
C VAL A 19 2.47 6.23 -3.91
N ALA A 20 1.48 7.14 -4.01
CA ALA A 20 1.66 8.55 -3.67
C ALA A 20 1.71 8.82 -2.15
N ALA A 21 1.51 7.81 -1.30
CA ALA A 21 1.58 7.97 0.14
C ALA A 21 3.00 8.39 0.60
N PRO A 22 3.13 9.22 1.64
CA PRO A 22 4.41 9.46 2.26
C PRO A 22 4.97 8.19 2.91
N SER A 23 6.28 8.02 2.88
CA SER A 23 6.95 6.91 3.56
C SER A 23 8.25 7.36 4.22
N VAL A 24 8.62 6.67 5.30
CA VAL A 24 9.87 6.95 6.04
C VAL A 24 11.06 6.83 5.09
N HIS A 25 11.86 7.89 5.00
CA HIS A 25 12.99 8.03 4.05
C HIS A 25 12.65 7.68 2.59
N ASN A 26 11.39 7.87 2.18
CA ASN A 26 10.90 7.49 0.85
C ASN A 26 11.16 6.00 0.51
N THR A 27 11.21 5.14 1.52
CA THR A 27 11.49 3.70 1.35
C THR A 27 10.40 2.99 0.57
N GLN A 28 9.16 3.50 0.59
CA GLN A 28 7.98 2.91 -0.05
C GLN A 28 7.86 1.42 0.30
N PRO A 29 7.69 1.06 1.59
CA PRO A 29 7.87 -0.30 2.07
C PRO A 29 6.61 -1.15 1.92
N TRP A 30 5.93 -1.06 0.77
CA TRP A 30 4.69 -1.76 0.47
C TRP A 30 4.84 -2.66 -0.77
N ARG A 31 4.14 -3.80 -0.75
CA ARG A 31 3.94 -4.67 -1.92
C ARG A 31 2.46 -4.85 -2.13
N PHE A 32 2.02 -4.67 -3.36
CA PHE A 32 0.63 -4.83 -3.75
C PHE A 32 0.43 -6.17 -4.45
N GLY A 33 -0.64 -6.88 -4.10
CA GLY A 33 -1.15 -8.05 -4.79
C GLY A 33 -2.57 -7.79 -5.28
N LEU A 34 -2.99 -8.53 -6.31
CA LEU A 34 -4.38 -8.54 -6.77
C LEU A 34 -4.86 -9.98 -6.85
N ASP A 35 -5.87 -10.31 -6.07
CA ASP A 35 -6.67 -11.51 -6.26
C ASP A 35 -7.85 -11.16 -7.17
N ALA A 36 -7.80 -11.67 -8.40
CA ALA A 36 -8.82 -11.40 -9.42
C ALA A 36 -10.15 -12.09 -9.12
N ASP A 37 -10.14 -13.24 -8.45
CA ASP A 37 -11.34 -14.03 -8.15
C ASP A 37 -12.14 -13.36 -7.03
N SER A 38 -11.46 -12.95 -5.95
CA SER A 38 -12.10 -12.24 -4.85
C SER A 38 -12.20 -10.72 -5.06
N ARG A 39 -11.57 -10.20 -6.13
CA ARG A 39 -11.46 -8.75 -6.43
C ARG A 39 -10.82 -7.97 -5.28
N THR A 40 -9.82 -8.57 -4.64
CA THR A 40 -9.15 -8.02 -3.45
C THR A 40 -7.79 -7.45 -3.84
N ILE A 41 -7.52 -6.20 -3.44
CA ILE A 41 -6.15 -5.67 -3.43
C ILE A 41 -5.52 -6.03 -2.09
N GLU A 42 -4.46 -6.80 -2.13
CA GLU A 42 -3.66 -7.12 -0.96
C GLU A 42 -2.56 -6.08 -0.77
N VAL A 43 -2.30 -5.71 0.49
CA VAL A 43 -1.21 -4.80 0.84
C VAL A 43 -0.36 -5.44 1.92
N HIS A 44 0.90 -5.70 1.58
CA HIS A 44 1.87 -6.34 2.47
C HIS A 44 3.04 -5.40 2.75
N ALA A 45 3.57 -5.44 3.98
CA ALA A 45 4.80 -4.74 4.31
C ALA A 45 6.00 -5.42 3.63
N ASP A 46 6.83 -4.63 2.94
CA ASP A 46 8.09 -5.11 2.39
C ASP A 46 9.20 -5.07 3.44
N HIS A 47 9.40 -6.20 4.12
CA HIS A 47 10.41 -6.30 5.16
C HIS A 47 11.85 -6.18 4.66
N ALA A 48 12.10 -6.28 3.33
CA ALA A 48 13.42 -6.02 2.74
C ALA A 48 13.77 -4.52 2.72
N ARG A 49 12.76 -3.64 2.85
CA ARG A 49 12.92 -2.17 2.90
C ARG A 49 13.00 -1.64 4.35
N TRP A 50 13.39 -2.49 5.29
CA TRP A 50 13.55 -2.12 6.68
C TRP A 50 14.76 -1.21 6.89
N LEU A 51 14.66 -0.31 7.86
CA LEU A 51 15.73 0.60 8.27
C LEU A 51 16.16 0.27 9.71
N PRO A 52 17.12 -0.65 9.92
CA PRO A 52 17.47 -1.11 11.27
C PRO A 52 17.95 0.02 12.20
N ALA A 53 18.67 1.01 11.65
CA ALA A 53 19.19 2.13 12.43
C ALA A 53 18.12 3.18 12.77
N ALA A 54 17.25 3.52 11.82
CA ALA A 54 16.27 4.61 11.97
C ALA A 54 14.90 4.14 12.49
N ASP A 55 14.54 2.88 12.25
CA ASP A 55 13.26 2.28 12.63
C ASP A 55 13.43 0.82 13.10
N PRO A 56 14.19 0.56 14.18
CA PRO A 56 14.47 -0.80 14.65
C PRO A 56 13.20 -1.58 15.01
N GLY A 57 12.14 -0.89 15.46
CA GLY A 57 10.84 -1.49 15.79
C GLY A 57 9.86 -1.61 14.61
N ARG A 58 10.26 -1.21 13.39
CA ARG A 58 9.41 -1.21 12.18
C ARG A 58 8.12 -0.38 12.30
N ARG A 59 8.03 0.52 13.27
CA ARG A 59 6.82 1.34 13.48
C ARG A 59 6.64 2.31 12.33
N ALA A 60 7.71 2.98 11.89
CA ALA A 60 7.65 3.91 10.78
C ALA A 60 7.36 3.18 9.45
N GLN A 61 7.90 1.97 9.27
CA GLN A 61 7.53 1.07 8.16
C GLN A 61 6.02 0.80 8.16
N HIS A 62 5.43 0.39 9.28
CA HIS A 62 3.99 0.13 9.36
C HIS A 62 3.14 1.40 9.15
N LEU A 63 3.57 2.55 9.69
CA LEU A 63 2.88 3.82 9.45
C LEU A 63 2.91 4.21 7.96
N SER A 64 4.02 3.94 7.27
CA SER A 64 4.12 4.16 5.82
C SER A 64 3.15 3.28 5.04
N VAL A 65 3.08 1.98 5.38
CA VAL A 65 2.11 1.05 4.76
C VAL A 65 0.67 1.47 5.06
N GLY A 66 0.37 1.89 6.30
CA GLY A 66 -0.94 2.39 6.68
C GLY A 66 -1.34 3.65 5.90
N ALA A 67 -0.40 4.55 5.61
CA ALA A 67 -0.64 5.71 4.75
C ALA A 67 -1.00 5.29 3.31
N ALA A 68 -0.31 4.28 2.74
CA ALA A 68 -0.65 3.73 1.43
C ALA A 68 -2.05 3.10 1.40
N VAL A 69 -2.43 2.36 2.45
CA VAL A 69 -3.79 1.79 2.59
C VAL A 69 -4.84 2.89 2.70
N LEU A 70 -4.57 3.97 3.45
CA LEU A 70 -5.51 5.09 3.55
C LEU A 70 -5.72 5.76 2.19
N ASN A 71 -4.64 6.03 1.45
CA ASN A 71 -4.74 6.59 0.10
C ASN A 71 -5.53 5.69 -0.85
N LEU A 72 -5.36 4.37 -0.77
CA LEU A 72 -6.11 3.40 -1.57
C LEU A 72 -7.62 3.45 -1.29
N ARG A 73 -8.01 3.84 -0.07
CA ARG A 73 -9.41 3.86 0.38
C ARG A 73 -10.16 5.15 0.05
N LEU A 74 -9.47 6.26 -0.21
CA LEU A 74 -10.07 7.59 -0.46
C LEU A 74 -10.47 7.76 -1.92
#